data_AF-A0A6A2XK70-F1
#
_entry.id   AF-A0A6A2XK70-F1
#
_cell.length_a   1.000
_cell.length_b   1.000
_cell.length_c   1.000
_cell.angle_alpha   90.00
_cell.angle_beta   90.00
_cell.angle_gamma   90.00
#
_symmetry.space_group_name_H-M   'P 1'
#
loop_
_entity.id
_entity.type
_entity.pdbx_description
1 polymer ?
#
loop_
_entity_poly.entity_id
_entity_poly.type
_entity_poly.pdbx_seq_one_letter_code
_entity_poly.pdbx_strand_id
1 'polypeptide(L)'
;MTELMVESDIRVDDCVRSFTSYVISKVVFGDEWQKGMEIFPKSLALINAMSSPTILSGIPFFRYLPTKNNREIWRIEKEIHSIIMGIVKKHAESETACKDLLQVVIEGSKGNLEPSITADQFIADNCKDICIPASETRIRAEVSQVCENGVLNFDMLHKMKMQQHLFQGRPAKSEAGACKSCQAYIPFGLGARECPGQSFAMTELQVLFAIIVSNFILTIAPSYRYSPQYALLTEPEFGVNLLVRKI
;
A
#
# COMPACT_ATOMS: atom_id res chain seq x y z
N MET A 1 20.35 -3.33 -39.75
CA MET A 1 20.76 -2.69 -38.50
C MET A 1 19.66 -2.96 -37.50
N THR A 2 19.67 -4.15 -36.91
CA THR A 2 18.75 -4.60 -35.87
C THR A 2 19.25 -4.00 -34.57
N GLU A 3 18.60 -2.95 -34.09
CA GLU A 3 18.70 -2.56 -32.68
C GLU A 3 18.34 -3.79 -31.85
N LEU A 4 19.28 -4.29 -31.06
CA LEU A 4 18.99 -5.27 -30.03
C LEU A 4 17.93 -4.65 -29.11
N MET A 5 16.68 -5.11 -29.22
CA MET A 5 15.63 -4.79 -28.26
C MET A 5 16.10 -5.30 -26.89
N VAL A 6 16.55 -4.38 -26.03
CA VAL A 6 16.87 -4.69 -24.64
C VAL A 6 15.54 -4.86 -23.91
N GLU A 7 15.02 -6.08 -23.92
CA GLU A 7 13.95 -6.48 -23.01
C GLU A 7 14.57 -6.73 -21.64
N SER A 8 14.06 -6.04 -20.63
CA SER A 8 14.47 -6.28 -19.24
C SER A 8 13.35 -7.01 -18.51
N ASP A 9 13.71 -8.10 -17.83
CA ASP A 9 12.82 -8.79 -16.90
C ASP A 9 12.75 -7.97 -15.61
N ILE A 10 11.56 -7.46 -15.29
CA ILE A 10 11.32 -6.65 -14.10
C ILE A 10 10.32 -7.36 -13.20
N ARG A 11 10.72 -7.51 -11.94
CA ARG A 11 9.85 -7.95 -10.84
C ARG A 11 8.99 -6.78 -10.36
N VAL A 12 7.82 -6.64 -10.97
CA VAL A 12 6.94 -5.47 -10.82
C VAL A 12 6.48 -5.27 -9.38
N ASP A 13 6.29 -6.35 -8.66
CA ASP A 13 5.77 -6.35 -7.31
C ASP A 13 6.71 -5.68 -6.29
N ASP A 14 8.02 -5.74 -6.52
CA ASP A 14 9.02 -5.03 -5.70
C ASP A 14 9.10 -3.54 -6.11
N CYS A 15 9.01 -3.24 -7.41
CA CYS A 15 9.02 -1.87 -7.93
C CYS A 15 7.81 -1.06 -7.44
N VAL A 16 6.62 -1.63 -7.54
CA VAL A 16 5.37 -1.00 -7.10
C VAL A 16 5.38 -0.75 -5.60
N ARG A 17 5.83 -1.73 -4.80
CA ARG A 17 5.95 -1.56 -3.34
C ARG A 17 6.94 -0.46 -2.98
N SER A 18 8.09 -0.40 -3.67
CA SER A 18 9.09 0.65 -3.47
C SER A 18 8.54 2.03 -3.83
N PHE A 19 7.88 2.16 -4.99
CA PHE A 19 7.25 3.40 -5.43
C PHE A 19 6.18 3.88 -4.43
N THR A 20 5.32 2.97 -3.98
CA THR A 20 4.22 3.32 -3.07
C THR A 20 4.74 3.70 -1.68
N SER A 21 5.74 2.96 -1.18
CA SER A 21 6.42 3.32 0.06
C SER A 21 7.04 4.71 -0.04
N TYR A 22 7.68 5.03 -1.17
CA TYR A 22 8.25 6.35 -1.41
C TYR A 22 7.21 7.46 -1.39
N VAL A 23 6.14 7.30 -2.18
CA VAL A 23 5.06 8.30 -2.30
C VAL A 23 4.41 8.54 -0.94
N ILE A 24 4.07 7.48 -0.20
CA ILE A 24 3.43 7.61 1.11
C ILE A 24 4.42 8.16 2.15
N SER A 25 5.68 7.72 2.14
CA SER A 25 6.70 8.28 3.03
C SER A 25 6.87 9.79 2.81
N LYS A 26 6.85 10.25 1.55
CA LYS A 26 6.92 11.66 1.20
C LYS A 26 5.72 12.46 1.70
N VAL A 27 4.52 11.91 1.58
CA VAL A 27 3.28 12.56 2.02
C VAL A 27 3.20 12.61 3.55
N VAL A 28 3.59 11.53 4.21
CA VAL A 28 3.51 11.41 5.67
C VAL A 28 4.61 12.21 6.35
N PHE A 29 5.88 11.99 5.96
CA PHE A 29 7.04 12.46 6.70
C PHE A 29 7.78 13.64 6.05
N GLY A 30 7.27 14.15 4.92
CA GLY A 30 7.82 15.34 4.27
C GLY A 30 9.30 15.23 3.92
N ASP A 31 10.11 16.12 4.49
CA ASP A 31 11.56 16.16 4.25
C ASP A 31 12.30 14.95 4.86
N GLU A 32 11.74 14.34 5.91
CA GLU A 32 12.31 13.16 6.59
C GLU A 32 11.83 11.83 5.95
N TRP A 33 11.28 11.87 4.73
CA TRP A 33 10.81 10.70 3.99
C TRP A 33 11.85 9.58 3.86
N GLN A 34 13.15 9.90 3.80
CA GLN A 34 14.21 8.87 3.71
C GLN A 34 14.24 8.00 4.96
N LYS A 35 14.05 8.62 6.13
CA LYS A 35 13.95 7.91 7.40
C LYS A 35 12.59 7.22 7.54
N GLY A 36 11.53 7.85 7.05
CA GLY A 36 10.20 7.24 6.97
C GLY A 36 10.16 5.96 6.12
N MET A 37 10.99 5.87 5.09
CA MET A 37 11.12 4.67 4.24
C MET A 37 11.56 3.43 5.01
N GLU A 38 12.26 3.58 6.14
CA GLU A 38 12.67 2.45 6.99
C GLU A 38 11.49 1.75 7.68
N ILE A 39 10.32 2.40 7.75
CA ILE A 39 9.12 1.86 8.41
C ILE A 39 8.49 0.75 7.56
N PHE A 40 8.39 0.91 6.25
CA PHE A 40 7.66 -0.02 5.36
C PHE A 40 8.17 -1.47 5.39
N PRO A 41 9.48 -1.76 5.27
CA PRO A 41 9.95 -3.14 5.37
C PRO A 41 9.72 -3.73 6.77
N LYS A 42 9.74 -2.91 7.84
CA LYS A 42 9.41 -3.34 9.19
C LYS A 42 7.92 -3.63 9.34
N SER A 43 7.05 -2.82 8.76
CA SER A 43 5.61 -3.06 8.71
C SER A 43 5.30 -4.38 8.01
N LEU A 44 5.94 -4.67 6.88
CA LEU A 44 5.79 -5.94 6.18
C LEU A 44 6.26 -7.13 7.04
N ALA A 45 7.41 -6.99 7.71
CA ALA A 45 7.89 -8.01 8.64
C ALA A 45 6.91 -8.24 9.82
N LEU A 46 6.30 -7.16 10.32
CA LEU A 46 5.29 -7.22 11.37
C LEU A 46 4.04 -7.97 10.90
N ILE A 47 3.52 -7.64 9.71
CA ILE A 47 2.39 -8.33 9.07
C ILE A 47 2.67 -9.82 8.93
N ASN A 48 3.85 -10.19 8.43
CA ASN A 48 4.24 -11.59 8.24
C ASN A 48 4.35 -12.34 9.57
N ALA A 49 4.92 -11.71 10.60
CA ALA A 49 5.02 -12.30 11.94
C ALA A 49 3.65 -12.47 12.62
N MET A 50 2.71 -11.56 12.36
CA MET A 50 1.32 -11.64 12.83
C MET A 50 0.49 -12.66 12.05
N SER A 51 0.81 -12.90 10.79
CA SER A 51 0.07 -13.80 9.88
C SER A 51 0.44 -15.28 10.04
N SER A 52 1.47 -15.60 10.83
CA SER A 52 1.87 -16.98 11.08
C SER A 52 0.74 -17.78 11.78
N PRO A 53 0.16 -18.81 11.14
CA PRO A 53 -0.99 -19.52 11.66
C PRO A 53 -0.57 -20.41 12.84
N THR A 54 -0.65 -19.87 14.05
CA THR A 54 -0.50 -20.67 15.28
C THR A 54 -1.90 -20.93 15.82
N ILE A 55 -2.24 -22.18 16.19
CA ILE A 55 -3.54 -22.55 16.82
C ILE A 55 -3.89 -21.63 18.01
N LEU A 56 -2.88 -21.08 18.67
CA LEU A 56 -2.98 -20.20 19.81
C LEU A 56 -3.35 -18.74 19.47
N SER A 57 -3.28 -18.30 18.21
CA SER A 57 -3.56 -16.91 17.81
C SER A 57 -5.02 -16.50 18.02
N GLY A 58 -5.95 -17.45 18.02
CA GLY A 58 -7.37 -17.23 18.32
C GLY A 58 -7.70 -17.19 19.81
N ILE A 59 -6.74 -17.47 20.70
CA ILE A 59 -6.97 -17.45 22.15
C ILE A 59 -6.79 -16.02 22.68
N PRO A 60 -7.81 -15.45 23.35
CA PRO A 60 -7.67 -14.18 24.03
C PRO A 60 -6.44 -14.18 24.96
N PHE A 61 -5.71 -13.05 25.01
CA PHE A 61 -4.49 -12.84 25.80
C PHE A 61 -3.20 -13.53 25.33
N PHE A 62 -3.25 -14.50 24.39
CA PHE A 62 -2.04 -15.17 23.92
C PHE A 62 -1.02 -14.20 23.31
N ARG A 63 -1.50 -13.10 22.68
CA ARG A 63 -0.68 -12.01 22.14
C ARG A 63 0.21 -11.31 23.18
N TYR A 64 -0.14 -11.39 24.46
CA TYR A 64 0.62 -10.77 25.56
C TYR A 64 1.62 -11.72 26.22
N LEU A 65 1.62 -13.01 25.86
CA LEU A 65 2.58 -13.97 26.40
C LEU A 65 3.95 -13.79 25.75
N PRO A 66 5.06 -13.89 26.50
CA PRO A 66 6.41 -13.60 26.00
C PRO A 66 7.02 -14.78 25.21
N THR A 67 6.30 -15.27 24.20
CA THR A 67 6.76 -16.28 23.24
C THR A 67 7.84 -15.70 22.31
N LYS A 68 8.63 -16.55 21.64
CA LYS A 68 9.65 -16.06 20.67
C LYS A 68 9.02 -15.20 19.56
N ASN A 69 7.86 -15.60 19.04
CA ASN A 69 7.14 -14.84 18.00
C ASN A 69 6.60 -13.51 18.53
N ASN A 70 5.97 -13.50 19.71
CA ASN A 70 5.42 -12.26 20.27
C ASN A 70 6.51 -11.26 20.64
N ARG A 71 7.65 -11.75 21.17
CA ARG A 71 8.82 -10.90 21.42
C ARG A 71 9.34 -10.24 20.14
N GLU A 72 9.34 -10.97 19.03
CA GLU A 72 9.73 -10.43 17.73
C GLU A 72 8.74 -9.37 17.24
N ILE A 73 7.44 -9.63 17.33
CA ILE A 73 6.37 -8.65 17.03
C ILE A 73 6.58 -7.37 17.86
N TRP A 74 6.76 -7.49 19.17
CA TRP A 74 6.98 -6.33 20.04
C TRP A 74 8.26 -5.58 19.73
N ARG A 75 9.32 -6.29 19.33
CA ARG A 75 10.59 -5.68 18.91
C ARG A 75 10.39 -4.84 17.67
N ILE A 76 9.77 -5.40 16.62
CA ILE A 76 9.51 -4.69 15.37
C ILE A 76 8.60 -3.48 15.61
N GLU A 77 7.54 -3.66 16.40
CA GLU A 77 6.63 -2.56 16.76
C GLU A 77 7.34 -1.42 17.48
N LYS A 78 8.25 -1.74 18.41
CA LYS A 78 9.08 -0.76 19.11
C LYS A 78 10.07 -0.06 18.17
N GLU A 79 10.65 -0.78 17.21
CA GLU A 79 11.53 -0.20 16.18
C GLU A 79 10.78 0.81 15.31
N ILE A 80 9.57 0.48 14.85
CA ILE A 80 8.70 1.39 14.08
C ILE A 80 8.39 2.64 14.91
N HIS A 81 7.95 2.46 16.16
CA HIS A 81 7.64 3.57 17.06
C HIS A 81 8.87 4.49 17.26
N SER A 82 10.06 3.90 17.47
CA SER A 82 11.31 4.65 17.64
C SER A 82 11.66 5.49 16.40
N ILE A 83 11.47 4.94 15.19
CA ILE A 83 11.70 5.68 13.94
C ILE A 83 10.75 6.88 13.85
N ILE A 84 9.45 6.66 14.07
CA ILE A 84 8.43 7.72 14.01
C ILE A 84 8.76 8.84 15.01
N MET A 85 9.00 8.50 16.28
CA MET A 85 9.34 9.51 17.29
C MET A 85 10.66 10.23 16.99
N GLY A 86 11.61 9.53 16.36
CA GLY A 86 12.84 10.13 15.87
C GLY A 86 12.65 11.08 14.68
N ILE A 87 11.55 10.98 13.92
CA ILE A 87 11.17 11.94 12.88
C ILE A 87 10.43 13.12 13.53
N VAL A 88 9.46 12.84 14.42
CA VAL A 88 8.71 13.86 15.16
C VAL A 88 9.64 14.83 15.90
N LYS A 89 10.68 14.30 16.57
CA LYS A 89 11.65 15.14 17.27
C LYS A 89 12.36 16.12 16.34
N LYS A 90 12.80 15.65 15.16
CA LYS A 90 13.44 16.52 14.16
C LYS A 90 12.46 17.54 13.58
N HIS A 91 11.21 17.14 13.37
CA HIS A 91 10.17 18.03 12.88
C HIS A 91 9.95 19.20 13.85
N ALA A 92 10.03 18.95 15.17
CA ALA A 92 9.95 20.00 16.20
C ALA A 92 11.16 20.95 16.22
N GLU A 93 12.30 20.53 15.66
CA GLU A 93 13.55 21.33 15.61
C GLU A 93 13.65 22.16 14.31
N SER A 94 12.80 21.90 13.30
CA SER A 94 12.83 22.59 12.00
C SER A 94 11.95 23.85 12.00
N GLU A 95 12.52 25.00 11.60
CA GLU A 95 11.77 26.27 11.43
C GLU A 95 11.00 26.34 10.10
N THR A 96 11.38 25.53 9.12
CA THR A 96 10.73 25.46 7.80
C THR A 96 9.64 24.39 7.83
N ALA A 97 8.45 24.76 8.28
CA ALA A 97 7.30 23.87 8.32
C ALA A 97 6.71 23.68 6.91
N CYS A 98 7.18 22.66 6.18
CA CYS A 98 6.35 22.05 5.15
C CYS A 98 5.16 21.40 5.86
N LYS A 99 3.92 21.75 5.48
CA LYS A 99 2.72 21.12 6.03
C LYS A 99 2.56 19.72 5.45
N ASP A 100 3.29 18.76 6.01
CA ASP A 100 3.10 17.33 5.75
C ASP A 100 1.96 16.77 6.62
N LEU A 101 1.58 15.52 6.34
CA LEU A 101 0.52 14.86 7.09
C LEU A 101 0.92 14.58 8.54
N LEU A 102 2.22 14.39 8.83
CA LEU A 102 2.71 14.23 10.20
C LEU A 102 2.43 15.48 11.04
N GLN A 103 2.62 16.68 10.50
CA GLN A 103 2.29 17.92 11.20
C GLN A 103 0.80 17.99 11.56
N VAL A 104 -0.09 17.55 10.67
CA VAL A 104 -1.54 17.47 10.95
C VAL A 104 -1.83 16.49 12.10
N VAL A 105 -1.15 15.34 12.13
CA VAL A 105 -1.26 14.35 13.21
C VAL A 105 -0.75 14.90 14.55
N ILE A 106 0.37 15.63 14.53
CA ILE A 106 0.94 16.31 15.72
C ILE A 106 -0.02 17.39 16.24
N GLU A 107 -0.68 18.14 15.36
CA GLU A 107 -1.70 19.11 15.77
C GLU A 107 -2.92 18.43 16.39
N GLY A 108 -3.37 17.31 15.80
CA GLY A 108 -4.43 16.47 16.35
C GLY A 108 -4.10 15.91 17.74
N SER A 109 -2.84 15.58 18.01
CA SER A 109 -2.40 15.05 19.30
C SER A 109 -2.45 16.09 20.43
N LYS A 110 -2.58 17.37 20.12
CA LYS A 110 -2.74 18.47 21.11
C LYS A 110 -4.20 18.71 21.48
N GLY A 111 -5.14 18.05 20.80
CA GLY A 111 -6.57 18.12 21.09
C GLY A 111 -6.97 17.32 22.33
N ASN A 112 -8.29 17.18 22.54
CA ASN A 112 -8.84 16.35 23.61
C ASN A 112 -8.70 14.88 23.24
N LEU A 113 -7.63 14.25 23.71
CA LEU A 113 -7.43 12.80 23.62
C LEU A 113 -8.18 12.09 24.75
N GLU A 114 -8.53 10.82 24.50
CA GLU A 114 -8.99 9.92 25.56
C GLU A 114 -7.93 9.83 26.66
N PRO A 115 -8.32 9.80 27.96
CA PRO A 115 -7.35 9.81 29.07
C PRO A 115 -6.33 8.66 29.06
N SER A 116 -6.62 7.57 28.37
CA SER A 116 -5.76 6.39 28.25
C SER A 116 -4.71 6.50 27.13
N ILE A 117 -4.80 7.51 26.26
CA ILE A 117 -3.94 7.65 25.07
C ILE A 117 -2.99 8.84 25.26
N THR A 118 -1.69 8.59 25.15
CA THR A 118 -0.69 9.66 25.16
C THR A 118 -0.56 10.29 23.78
N ALA A 119 -0.06 11.53 23.69
CA ALA A 119 0.20 12.19 22.41
C ALA A 119 1.15 11.37 21.52
N ASP A 120 2.23 10.83 22.10
CA ASP A 120 3.19 9.98 21.40
C ASP A 120 2.54 8.71 20.85
N GLN A 121 1.67 8.08 21.63
CA GLN A 121 0.94 6.88 21.20
C GLN A 121 -0.02 7.24 20.06
N PHE A 122 -0.76 8.33 20.19
CA PHE A 122 -1.66 8.83 19.14
C PHE A 122 -0.90 9.07 17.83
N ILE A 123 0.23 9.76 17.87
CA ILE A 123 1.03 10.06 16.69
C ILE A 123 1.55 8.77 16.04
N ALA A 124 2.16 7.90 16.85
CA ALA A 124 2.73 6.65 16.36
C ALA A 124 1.68 5.73 15.76
N ASP A 125 0.52 5.60 16.39
CA ASP A 125 -0.54 4.72 15.91
C ASP A 125 -1.18 5.24 14.63
N ASN A 126 -1.47 6.54 14.52
CA ASN A 126 -1.94 7.12 13.25
C ASN A 126 -0.92 6.93 12.11
N CYS A 127 0.38 7.09 12.39
CA CYS A 127 1.41 6.85 11.38
C CYS A 127 1.48 5.37 10.97
N LYS A 128 1.36 4.43 11.92
CA LYS A 128 1.29 2.99 11.64
C LYS A 128 0.05 2.66 10.80
N ASP A 129 -1.10 3.21 11.14
CA ASP A 129 -2.37 2.97 10.43
C ASP A 129 -2.31 3.43 8.97
N ILE A 130 -1.46 4.41 8.64
CA ILE A 130 -1.19 4.83 7.26
C ILE A 130 -0.11 3.93 6.61
N CYS A 131 0.99 3.66 7.30
CA CYS A 131 2.17 2.99 6.71
C CYS A 131 2.02 1.48 6.58
N ILE A 132 1.25 0.82 7.46
CA ILE A 132 1.03 -0.62 7.41
C ILE A 132 0.27 -0.98 6.12
N PRO A 133 -0.94 -0.45 5.84
CA PRO A 133 -1.65 -0.75 4.58
C PRO A 133 -0.87 -0.40 3.31
N ALA A 134 0.03 0.57 3.39
CA ALA A 134 0.92 0.95 2.30
C ALA A 134 2.01 -0.09 2.00
N SER A 135 2.56 -0.71 3.05
CA SER A 135 3.58 -1.77 2.95
C SER A 135 3.02 -3.10 2.40
N GLU A 136 1.70 -3.28 2.51
CA GLU A 136 0.92 -4.42 2.02
C GLU A 136 0.71 -4.43 0.49
N THR A 137 1.22 -3.41 -0.21
CA THR A 137 0.66 -2.77 -1.40
C THR A 137 -0.29 -3.64 -2.27
N ARG A 138 -1.58 -3.29 -2.15
CA ARG A 138 -2.77 -3.84 -2.84
C ARG A 138 -2.76 -3.74 -4.37
N ILE A 139 -1.84 -2.95 -4.94
CA ILE A 139 -1.57 -2.91 -6.37
C ILE A 139 -1.11 -4.29 -6.89
N ARG A 140 -0.63 -5.22 -6.03
CA ARG A 140 -0.33 -6.62 -6.42
C ARG A 140 -1.55 -7.38 -6.96
N ALA A 141 -2.72 -7.22 -6.32
CA ALA A 141 -3.93 -7.89 -6.77
C ALA A 141 -4.48 -7.25 -8.06
N GLU A 142 -4.37 -5.93 -8.18
CA GLU A 142 -4.81 -5.17 -9.35
C GLU A 142 -3.87 -5.39 -10.54
N VAL A 143 -2.55 -5.37 -10.36
CA VAL A 143 -1.58 -5.71 -11.42
C VAL A 143 -1.79 -7.14 -11.88
N SER A 144 -2.04 -8.11 -10.98
CA SER A 144 -2.36 -9.48 -11.40
C SER A 144 -3.66 -9.54 -12.23
N GLN A 145 -4.73 -8.88 -11.79
CA GLN A 145 -5.99 -8.79 -12.55
C GLN A 145 -5.83 -8.07 -13.89
N VAL A 146 -4.97 -7.06 -13.94
CA VAL A 146 -4.68 -6.28 -15.15
C VAL A 146 -3.80 -7.09 -16.10
N CYS A 147 -2.85 -7.87 -15.58
CA CYS A 147 -1.98 -8.74 -16.37
C CYS A 147 -2.67 -9.99 -16.90
N GLU A 148 -3.78 -10.47 -16.33
CA GLU A 148 -4.53 -11.64 -16.83
C GLU A 148 -4.92 -11.55 -18.32
N ASN A 149 -4.92 -10.36 -18.93
CA ASN A 149 -5.22 -10.14 -20.36
C ASN A 149 -4.00 -9.74 -21.22
N GLY A 150 -2.76 -9.93 -20.75
CA GLY A 150 -1.58 -10.02 -21.62
C GLY A 150 -0.86 -8.73 -22.00
N VAL A 151 -1.49 -7.55 -21.97
CA VAL A 151 -0.82 -6.26 -22.27
C VAL A 151 -1.47 -5.11 -21.49
N LEU A 152 -0.64 -4.29 -20.85
CA LEU A 152 -1.06 -3.03 -20.23
C LEU A 152 -1.40 -1.98 -21.30
N ASN A 153 -2.63 -1.47 -21.33
CA ASN A 153 -3.07 -0.49 -22.32
C ASN A 153 -3.89 0.67 -21.72
N PHE A 154 -4.13 1.73 -22.51
CA PHE A 154 -4.91 2.90 -22.09
C PHE A 154 -6.39 2.57 -21.78
N ASP A 155 -6.96 1.49 -22.35
CA ASP A 155 -8.34 1.06 -22.05
C ASP A 155 -8.50 0.61 -20.59
N MET A 156 -7.45 0.04 -20.00
CA MET A 156 -7.42 -0.31 -18.58
C MET A 156 -7.48 0.93 -17.69
N LEU A 157 -6.77 2.00 -18.04
CA LEU A 157 -6.86 3.29 -17.34
C LEU A 157 -8.29 3.85 -17.36
N HIS A 158 -9.00 3.66 -18.48
CA HIS A 158 -10.41 4.08 -18.59
C HIS A 158 -11.33 3.25 -17.69
N LYS A 159 -11.13 1.93 -17.61
CA LYS A 159 -11.86 1.03 -16.70
C LYS A 159 -11.62 1.37 -15.23
N MET A 160 -10.39 1.72 -14.85
CA MET A 160 -10.06 2.16 -13.49
C MET A 160 -10.77 3.46 -13.10
N LYS A 161 -10.88 4.42 -14.03
CA LYS A 161 -11.69 5.63 -13.83
C LYS A 161 -13.18 5.31 -13.66
N MET A 162 -13.68 4.32 -14.39
CA MET A 162 -15.07 3.88 -14.25
C MET A 162 -15.36 3.21 -12.91
N GLN A 163 -14.43 2.41 -12.41
CA GLN A 163 -14.51 1.83 -11.07
C GLN A 163 -14.55 2.91 -9.98
N GLN A 164 -13.73 3.97 -10.10
CA GLN A 164 -13.76 5.10 -9.16
C GLN A 164 -15.15 5.77 -9.06
N HIS A 165 -15.89 5.89 -10.17
CA HIS A 165 -17.25 6.44 -10.15
C HIS A 165 -18.27 5.50 -9.49
N LEU A 166 -18.13 4.19 -9.69
CA LEU A 166 -18.96 3.17 -9.05
C LEU A 166 -18.79 3.15 -7.52
N PHE A 167 -17.58 3.42 -7.03
CA PHE A 167 -17.30 3.49 -5.59
C PHE A 167 -17.89 4.70 -4.88
N GLN A 168 -18.12 5.81 -5.59
CA GLN A 168 -18.71 7.03 -5.01
C GLN A 168 -20.24 6.94 -4.81
N GLY A 169 -20.83 5.74 -4.88
CA GLY A 169 -22.28 5.55 -4.73
C GLY A 169 -23.13 6.23 -5.80
N ARG A 170 -22.51 6.75 -6.87
CA ARG A 170 -23.23 7.30 -8.03
C ARG A 170 -23.52 6.14 -8.99
N PRO A 171 -24.79 5.89 -9.36
CA PRO A 171 -25.08 4.91 -10.39
C PRO A 171 -24.36 5.35 -11.66
N ALA A 172 -23.41 4.54 -12.13
CA ALA A 172 -22.87 4.69 -13.46
C ALA A 172 -24.05 4.64 -14.43
N LYS A 173 -24.20 5.66 -15.30
CA LYS A 173 -25.03 5.51 -16.48
C LYS A 173 -24.37 4.38 -17.29
N SER A 174 -24.92 3.19 -17.19
CA SER A 174 -24.45 2.06 -17.96
C SER A 174 -24.67 2.39 -19.44
N GLU A 175 -23.60 2.34 -20.23
CA GLU A 175 -23.79 2.01 -21.64
C GLU A 175 -24.42 0.61 -21.69
N ALA A 176 -25.49 0.50 -22.46
CA ALA A 176 -26.46 -0.58 -22.38
C ALA A 176 -25.78 -1.97 -22.50
N GLY A 177 -25.68 -2.71 -21.39
CA GLY A 177 -25.31 -4.12 -21.40
C GLY A 177 -24.48 -4.66 -20.24
N ALA A 178 -23.83 -3.82 -19.42
CA ALA A 178 -22.93 -4.32 -18.37
C ALA A 178 -23.58 -4.41 -16.97
N CYS A 179 -23.67 -5.65 -16.46
CA CYS A 179 -23.91 -6.12 -15.07
C CYS A 179 -24.99 -5.44 -14.20
N LYS A 180 -26.06 -6.20 -13.89
CA LYS A 180 -27.16 -5.82 -12.98
C LYS A 180 -26.78 -5.77 -11.48
N SER A 181 -25.57 -6.15 -11.09
CA SER A 181 -25.09 -6.08 -9.70
C SER A 181 -23.71 -5.42 -9.62
N CYS A 182 -23.68 -4.08 -9.72
CA CYS A 182 -22.46 -3.29 -9.51
C CYS A 182 -21.93 -3.32 -8.05
N GLN A 183 -22.53 -4.11 -7.16
CA GLN A 183 -22.17 -4.22 -5.74
C GLN A 183 -21.22 -5.39 -5.42
N ALA A 184 -20.71 -6.14 -6.41
CA ALA A 184 -19.86 -7.32 -6.15
C ALA A 184 -18.36 -7.01 -6.02
N TYR A 185 -17.89 -5.85 -6.48
CA TYR A 185 -16.48 -5.47 -6.46
C TYR A 185 -16.26 -4.36 -5.43
N ILE A 186 -15.64 -4.68 -4.29
CA ILE A 186 -15.47 -3.79 -3.13
C ILE A 186 -14.02 -3.87 -2.56
N PRO A 187 -12.98 -3.55 -3.35
CA PRO A 187 -11.57 -3.66 -2.97
C PRO A 187 -11.15 -2.74 -1.80
N PHE A 188 -11.88 -1.65 -1.57
CA PHE A 188 -11.60 -0.67 -0.51
C PHE A 188 -12.62 -0.70 0.65
N GLY A 189 -13.51 -1.70 0.68
CA GLY A 189 -14.64 -1.73 1.62
C GLY A 189 -15.79 -0.81 1.20
N LEU A 190 -16.87 -0.82 1.99
CA LEU A 190 -18.09 -0.03 1.75
C LEU A 190 -18.65 0.46 3.08
N GLY A 191 -19.18 1.69 3.11
CA GLY A 191 -19.85 2.26 4.28
C GLY A 191 -18.87 2.87 5.30
N ALA A 192 -19.21 2.80 6.59
CA ALA A 192 -18.45 3.49 7.66
C ALA A 192 -17.01 2.99 7.87
N ARG A 193 -16.61 1.90 7.20
CA ARG A 193 -15.26 1.32 7.24
C ARG A 193 -14.63 1.25 5.85
N GLU A 194 -15.12 2.06 4.90
CA GLU A 194 -14.43 2.31 3.63
C GLU A 194 -13.03 2.87 3.89
N CYS A 195 -12.07 2.44 3.07
CA CYS A 195 -10.68 2.85 3.19
C CYS A 195 -10.55 4.38 3.02
N PRO A 196 -10.06 5.12 4.03
CA PRO A 196 -9.86 6.57 3.90
C PRO A 196 -8.81 6.91 2.83
N GLY A 197 -7.91 5.97 2.51
CA GLY A 197 -6.90 6.10 1.46
C GLY A 197 -7.37 5.79 0.04
N GLN A 198 -8.64 5.45 -0.20
CA GLN A 198 -9.13 5.02 -1.52
C GLN A 198 -8.80 6.03 -2.63
N SER A 199 -9.14 7.31 -2.42
CA SER A 199 -8.92 8.35 -3.45
C SER A 199 -7.43 8.56 -3.74
N PHE A 200 -6.60 8.44 -2.70
CA PHE A 200 -5.15 8.54 -2.83
C PHE A 200 -4.58 7.36 -3.63
N ALA A 201 -4.92 6.13 -3.24
CA ALA A 201 -4.48 4.91 -3.92
C ALA A 201 -4.88 4.89 -5.40
N MET A 202 -6.12 5.28 -5.72
CA MET A 202 -6.57 5.37 -7.11
C MET A 202 -5.81 6.42 -7.93
N THR A 203 -5.51 7.57 -7.33
CA THR A 203 -4.76 8.64 -8.01
C THR A 203 -3.32 8.20 -8.26
N GLU A 204 -2.66 7.64 -7.25
CA GLU A 204 -1.31 7.10 -7.34
C GLU A 204 -1.22 6.06 -8.46
N LEU A 205 -2.16 5.13 -8.49
CA LEU A 205 -2.22 4.06 -9.48
C LEU A 205 -2.47 4.58 -10.89
N GLN A 206 -3.37 5.55 -11.05
CA GLN A 206 -3.63 6.18 -12.35
C GLN A 206 -2.40 6.92 -12.88
N VAL A 207 -1.69 7.66 -12.02
CA VAL A 207 -0.46 8.37 -12.38
C VAL A 207 0.63 7.37 -12.76
N LEU A 208 0.83 6.33 -11.94
CA LEU A 208 1.81 5.27 -12.19
C LEU A 208 1.52 4.59 -13.55
N PHE A 209 0.28 4.16 -13.77
CA PHE A 209 -0.09 3.52 -15.04
C PHE A 209 0.08 4.47 -16.22
N ALA A 210 -0.36 5.73 -16.12
CA ALA A 210 -0.22 6.69 -17.20
C ALA A 210 1.26 6.89 -17.60
N ILE A 211 2.17 6.99 -16.62
CA ILE A 211 3.62 7.08 -16.87
C ILE A 211 4.11 5.81 -17.56
N ILE A 212 3.71 4.65 -17.05
CA ILE A 212 4.13 3.34 -17.57
C ILE A 212 3.68 3.18 -19.03
N VAL A 213 2.38 3.32 -19.33
CA VAL A 213 1.86 3.07 -20.69
C VAL A 213 2.27 4.14 -21.70
N SER A 214 2.69 5.33 -21.25
CA SER A 214 3.18 6.39 -22.14
C SER A 214 4.65 6.21 -22.54
N ASN A 215 5.43 5.45 -21.77
CA ASN A 215 6.87 5.31 -21.97
C ASN A 215 7.31 3.88 -22.27
N PHE A 216 6.49 2.88 -21.92
CA PHE A 216 6.86 1.47 -21.94
C PHE A 216 5.73 0.59 -22.45
N ILE A 217 6.13 -0.53 -23.02
CA ILE A 217 5.30 -1.67 -23.37
C ILE A 217 5.66 -2.79 -22.42
N LEU A 218 4.69 -3.32 -21.69
CA LEU A 218 4.87 -4.43 -20.77
C LEU A 218 4.16 -5.66 -21.30
N THR A 219 4.90 -6.76 -21.30
CA THR A 219 4.41 -8.08 -21.69
C THR A 219 4.69 -9.05 -20.55
N ILE A 220 3.84 -10.06 -20.35
CA ILE A 220 4.10 -11.09 -19.34
C ILE A 220 5.36 -11.87 -19.74
N ALA A 221 6.28 -12.06 -18.79
CA ALA A 221 7.44 -12.90 -19.02
C ALA A 221 7.01 -14.38 -19.19
N PRO A 222 7.60 -15.15 -20.12
CA PRO A 222 7.29 -16.58 -20.28
C PRO A 222 7.55 -17.42 -19.01
N SER A 223 8.36 -16.90 -18.09
CA SER A 223 8.67 -17.49 -16.78
C SER A 223 7.56 -17.29 -15.74
N TYR A 224 6.60 -16.39 -15.98
CA TYR A 224 5.52 -16.07 -15.05
C TYR A 224 4.63 -17.28 -14.78
N ARG A 225 4.36 -17.55 -13.50
CA ARG A 225 3.44 -18.60 -13.04
C ARG A 225 2.41 -17.99 -12.13
N TYR A 226 1.14 -18.11 -12.53
CA TYR A 226 0.02 -17.68 -11.70
C TYR A 226 -0.18 -18.65 -10.54
N SER A 227 0.15 -18.21 -9.32
CA SER A 227 -0.07 -18.95 -8.07
C SER A 227 -0.36 -17.97 -6.93
N PRO A 228 -1.63 -17.70 -6.61
CA PRO A 228 -1.99 -16.84 -5.50
C PRO A 228 -1.81 -17.58 -4.16
N GLN A 229 -1.08 -16.98 -3.23
CA GLN A 229 -1.04 -17.38 -1.82
C GLN A 229 -2.00 -16.52 -1.01
N TYR A 230 -2.85 -17.17 -0.23
CA TYR A 230 -3.85 -16.53 0.62
C TYR A 230 -3.35 -16.52 2.06
N ALA A 231 -2.81 -15.39 2.50
CA ALA A 231 -2.46 -15.10 3.90
C ALA A 231 -3.42 -14.04 4.45
N LEU A 232 -2.94 -13.13 5.32
CA LEU A 232 -3.66 -11.88 5.61
C LEU A 232 -3.97 -11.11 4.31
N LEU A 233 -3.12 -11.29 3.30
CA LEU A 233 -3.23 -10.69 1.98
C LEU A 233 -3.06 -11.77 0.90
N THR A 234 -3.61 -11.51 -0.29
CA THR A 234 -3.36 -12.33 -1.47
C THR A 234 -2.10 -11.86 -2.16
N GLU A 235 -1.08 -12.73 -2.26
CA GLU A 235 0.18 -12.42 -2.92
C GLU A 235 0.48 -13.42 -4.05
N PRO A 236 1.14 -13.00 -5.15
CA PRO A 236 1.67 -13.92 -6.12
C PRO A 236 2.90 -14.62 -5.53
N GLU A 237 2.80 -15.94 -5.32
CA GLU A 237 3.88 -16.78 -4.74
C GLU A 237 5.23 -16.57 -5.43
N PHE A 238 5.21 -16.48 -6.75
CA PHE A 238 6.40 -16.36 -7.58
C PHE A 238 6.72 -14.91 -8.00
N GLY A 239 5.96 -13.92 -7.50
CA GLY A 239 6.02 -12.54 -7.97
C GLY A 239 5.40 -12.35 -9.36
N VAL A 240 5.48 -11.12 -9.90
CA VAL A 240 5.00 -10.80 -11.25
C VAL A 240 6.17 -10.28 -12.08
N ASN A 241 6.67 -11.14 -12.96
CA ASN A 241 7.77 -10.81 -13.87
C ASN A 241 7.19 -10.34 -15.20
N LEU A 242 7.48 -9.10 -15.58
CA LEU A 242 7.10 -8.53 -16.87
C LEU A 242 8.35 -8.18 -17.69
N LEU A 243 8.26 -8.44 -18.98
CA LEU A 243 9.20 -7.93 -19.98
C LEU A 243 8.83 -6.48 -20.29
N VAL A 244 9.80 -5.59 -20.11
CA VAL A 244 9.62 -4.16 -20.34
C VAL A 244 10.42 -3.72 -21.54
N ARG A 245 9.75 -3.03 -22.47
CA ARG A 245 10.35 -2.41 -23.66
C ARG A 245 10.00 -0.93 -23.69
N LYS A 246 10.99 -0.06 -23.88
CA LYS A 246 10.75 1.38 -24.07
C LYS A 246 10.08 1.63 -25.44
N ILE A 247 9.14 2.56 -25.48
CA ILE A 247 8.49 3.04 -26.72
C ILE A 247 9.45 3.95 -27.49
#